data_AF-A0A6G1Q6D6-F1
#
_entry.id   AF-A0A6G1Q6D6-F1
#
_cell.length_a   1.000
_cell.length_b   1.000
_cell.length_c   1.000
_cell.angle_alpha   90.00
_cell.angle_beta   90.00
_cell.angle_gamma   90.00
#
_symmetry.space_group_name_H-M   'P 1'
#
loop_
_entity.id
_entity.type
_entity.pdbx_description
1 polymer ?
#
loop_
_entity_poly.entity_id
_entity_poly.type
_entity_poly.pdbx_seq_one_letter_code
_entity_poly.pdbx_strand_id
1 'polypeptide(L)' 'MAFNGSWKVDRSENYDKFMEQMGVNVMKRKLAEHDNLKIVIEQTGDKFHIKESSTFRTKDIDFTLGCPFRLQSG' A
#
# COMPACT_ATOMS: atom_id res chain seq x y z
N MET A 1 5.38 18.87 -1.23
CA MET A 1 6.10 17.58 -1.25
C MET A 1 6.21 16.98 0.16
N ALA A 2 5.14 17.05 0.97
CA ALA A 2 5.18 16.61 2.37
C ALA A 2 5.26 15.08 2.53
N PHE A 3 4.91 14.34 1.48
CA PHE A 3 4.84 12.88 1.50
C PHE A 3 6.12 12.20 1.02
N ASN A 4 7.06 12.95 0.42
CA ASN A 4 8.29 12.37 -0.13
C ASN A 4 9.10 11.66 0.96
N GLY A 5 9.51 10.44 0.69
CA GLY A 5 10.38 9.68 1.58
C GLY A 5 10.08 8.18 1.61
N SER A 6 10.81 7.52 2.50
CA SER A 6 10.68 6.09 2.76
C SER A 6 9.98 5.87 4.09
N TRP A 7 8.87 5.16 4.04
CA TRP A 7 7.98 4.88 5.15
C TRP A 7 7.98 3.40 5.44
N LYS A 8 7.90 3.05 6.72
CA LYS A 8 7.66 1.69 7.18
C LYS A 8 6.46 1.72 8.11
N VAL A 9 5.55 0.77 7.96
CA VAL A 9 4.44 0.61 8.89
C VAL A 9 5.01 0.32 10.28
N ASP A 10 4.67 1.17 11.23
CA ASP A 10 5.03 1.04 12.64
C ASP A 10 4.00 0.19 13.39
N ARG A 11 2.71 0.50 13.19
CA ARG A 11 1.59 -0.18 13.84
C ARG A 11 0.37 -0.24 12.93
N SER A 12 -0.37 -1.34 13.05
CA SER A 12 -1.69 -1.51 12.44
C SER A 12 -2.70 -1.88 13.52
N GLU A 13 -3.83 -1.18 13.55
CA GLU A 13 -4.95 -1.46 14.46
C GLU A 13 -6.13 -2.00 13.66
N ASN A 14 -6.74 -3.10 14.13
CA ASN A 14 -7.93 -3.71 13.51
C ASN A 14 -7.76 -4.23 12.06
N TYR A 15 -6.52 -4.46 11.61
CA TYR A 15 -6.20 -4.83 10.22
C TYR A 15 -6.79 -6.17 9.76
N ASP A 16 -6.79 -7.19 10.62
CA ASP A 16 -7.39 -8.51 10.31
C ASP A 16 -8.89 -8.39 10.05
N LYS A 17 -9.64 -7.70 10.93
CA LYS A 17 -11.09 -7.49 10.74
C LYS A 17 -11.39 -6.66 9.50
N PHE A 18 -10.56 -5.65 9.20
CA PHE A 18 -10.71 -4.88 7.97
C PHE A 18 -10.56 -5.77 6.73
N MET A 19 -9.52 -6.59 6.66
CA MET A 19 -9.30 -7.51 5.54
C MET A 19 -10.41 -8.57 5.45
N GLU A 20 -10.94 -9.04 6.58
CA GLU A 20 -12.08 -9.96 6.60
C GLU A 20 -13.32 -9.37 5.95
N GLN A 21 -13.68 -8.12 6.29
CA GLN A 21 -14.82 -7.42 5.67
C GLN A 21 -14.60 -7.17 4.17
N MET A 22 -13.34 -7.02 3.74
CA MET A 22 -12.97 -6.93 2.32
C MET A 22 -13.00 -8.29 1.58
N GLY A 23 -13.39 -9.38 2.26
CA GLY A 23 -13.47 -10.72 1.66
C GLY A 23 -12.12 -11.43 1.50
N VAL A 24 -11.06 -10.95 2.17
CA VAL A 24 -9.74 -11.60 2.14
C VAL A 24 -9.78 -12.87 2.99
N ASN A 25 -9.35 -13.99 2.42
CA ASN A 25 -9.35 -15.28 3.11
C ASN A 25 -8.38 -15.32 4.31
N VAL A 26 -8.67 -16.20 5.28
CA VAL A 26 -7.94 -16.30 6.55
C VAL A 26 -6.43 -16.51 6.37
N MET A 27 -6.00 -17.32 5.40
CA MET A 27 -4.58 -17.56 5.15
C MET A 27 -3.83 -16.28 4.74
N LYS A 28 -4.40 -15.51 3.80
CA LYS A 28 -3.84 -14.21 3.39
C LYS A 28 -3.80 -13.22 4.54
N ARG A 29 -4.84 -13.19 5.39
CA ARG A 29 -4.89 -12.28 6.55
C ARG A 29 -3.80 -12.58 7.56
N LYS A 30 -3.58 -13.86 7.89
CA LYS A 30 -2.53 -14.29 8.81
C LYS A 30 -1.12 -13.91 8.37
N LEU A 31 -0.84 -14.05 7.08
CA LEU A 31 0.43 -13.60 6.53
C LEU A 31 0.57 -12.07 6.57
N ALA A 32 -0.54 -11.34 6.42
CA ALA A 32 -0.54 -9.89 6.36
C ALA A 32 -0.38 -9.22 7.74
N GLU A 33 -0.64 -9.95 8.83
CA GLU A 33 -0.25 -9.55 10.18
C GLU A 33 1.27 -9.32 10.32
N HIS A 34 2.09 -9.93 9.45
CA HIS A 34 3.55 -9.85 9.46
C HIS A 34 4.15 -9.17 8.21
N ASP A 35 3.32 -8.42 7.47
CA ASP A 35 3.66 -7.92 6.12
C ASP A 35 4.80 -6.88 6.08
N ASN A 36 5.10 -6.25 7.24
CA ASN A 36 6.18 -5.27 7.40
C ASN A 36 6.27 -4.24 6.24
N LEU A 37 5.11 -3.75 5.80
CA LEU A 37 4.96 -2.94 4.59
C LEU A 37 5.89 -1.71 4.61
N LYS A 38 6.63 -1.56 3.51
CA LYS A 38 7.47 -0.39 3.21
C LYS A 38 6.90 0.36 2.02
N ILE A 39 6.92 1.68 2.06
CA ILE A 39 6.41 2.54 1.00
C ILE A 39 7.46 3.59 0.69
N VAL A 40 7.81 3.75 -0.58
CA VAL A 40 8.59 4.90 -1.06
C VAL A 40 7.65 5.78 -1.87
N ILE A 41 7.60 7.06 -1.53
CA ILE A 41 6.76 8.05 -2.20
C ILE A 41 7.66 9.12 -2.80
N GLU A 42 7.45 9.40 -4.09
CA GLU A 42 8.07 10.51 -4.81
C GLU A 42 6.97 11.34 -5.47
N GLN A 43 6.91 12.63 -5.12
CA GLN A 43 5.96 13.59 -5.66
C GLN A 43 6.67 14.70 -6.44
N THR A 44 6.23 14.93 -7.68
CA THR A 44 6.65 16.07 -8.52
C THR A 44 5.41 16.84 -8.98
N GLY A 45 5.12 17.97 -8.33
CA GLY A 45 3.86 18.69 -8.55
C GLY A 45 2.66 17.79 -8.22
N ASP A 46 1.83 17.53 -9.21
CA ASP A 46 0.63 16.68 -9.09
C ASP A 46 0.87 15.20 -9.43
N LYS A 47 2.09 14.84 -9.85
CA LYS A 47 2.48 13.46 -10.19
C LYS A 47 3.05 12.75 -8.97
N PHE A 48 2.57 11.54 -8.74
CA PHE A 48 3.02 10.67 -7.68
C PHE A 48 3.53 9.36 -8.26
N HIS A 49 4.70 8.95 -7.78
CA HIS A 49 5.24 7.62 -7.96
C HIS A 49 5.31 6.96 -6.58
N ILE A 50 4.60 5.85 -6.41
CA ILE A 50 4.52 5.11 -5.15
C ILE A 50 4.99 3.68 -5.38
N LYS A 51 6.00 3.29 -4.61
CA LYS A 51 6.49 1.91 -4.56
C LYS A 51 6.15 1.29 -3.22
N GLU A 52 5.29 0.27 -3.23
CA GLU A 52 4.92 -0.51 -2.05
C GLU A 52 5.66 -1.84 -2.07
N SER A 53 6.34 -2.18 -0.98
CA SER A 53 7.02 -3.46 -0.81
C SER A 53 6.50 -4.16 0.45
N SER A 54 5.87 -5.30 0.23
CA SER A 54 5.23 -6.15 1.23
C SER A 54 5.84 -7.55 1.17
N THR A 55 5.58 -8.40 2.17
CA THR A 55 6.01 -9.81 2.16
C THR A 55 5.38 -10.59 1.00
N PHE A 56 4.21 -10.18 0.51
CA PHE A 56 3.51 -10.88 -0.58
C PHE A 56 3.94 -10.44 -1.97
N ARG A 57 4.16 -9.14 -2.15
CA ARG A 57 4.33 -8.51 -3.46
C ARG A 57 4.97 -7.15 -3.34
N THR A 58 5.54 -6.71 -4.46
CA THR A 58 5.86 -5.31 -4.68
C THR A 58 4.87 -4.74 -5.68
N LYS A 59 4.39 -3.52 -5.44
CA LYS A 59 3.60 -2.73 -6.37
C LYS A 59 4.33 -1.45 -6.70
N ASP A 60 4.11 -1.00 -7.92
CA ASP A 60 4.66 0.21 -8.49
C ASP A 60 3.49 0.96 -9.12
N ILE A 61 3.24 2.18 -8.66
CA ILE A 61 2.00 2.93 -8.91
C ILE A 61 2.36 4.36 -9.30
N ASP A 62 2.01 4.72 -10.52
CA ASP A 62 2.05 6.09 -11.00
C ASP A 62 0.65 6.67 -11.13
N PHE A 63 0.43 7.85 -10.58
CA PHE A 63 -0.82 8.59 -10.80
C PHE A 63 -0.62 10.10 -10.80
N THR A 64 -1.62 10.81 -11.34
CA THR A 64 -1.70 12.27 -11.31
C THR A 64 -2.95 12.68 -10.54
N LEU A 65 -2.83 13.63 -9.61
CA LEU A 65 -3.97 14.14 -8.84
C LEU A 65 -5.09 14.64 -9.77
N GLY A 66 -6.33 14.24 -9.49
CA GLY A 66 -7.50 14.60 -10.28
C GLY A 66 -7.69 13.79 -11.58
N CYS A 67 -6.77 12.89 -11.93
CA CYS A 67 -6.89 12.04 -13.12
C CYS A 67 -7.28 10.59 -12.73
N PRO A 68 -8.34 10.01 -13.32
CA PRO A 68 -8.66 8.60 -13.13
C PRO A 68 -7.54 7.69 -13.61
N PHE A 69 -7.22 6.67 -12.81
CA PHE A 69 -6.29 5.61 -13.21
C PHE A 69 -6.79 4.27 -12.66
N ARG A 70 -6.29 3.16 -13.23
CA ARG A 70 -6.67 1.81 -12.80
C ARG A 70 -5.57 1.23 -11.92
N LEU A 71 -5.86 1.11 -10.62
CA LEU A 71 -5.01 0.37 -9.71
C LEU A 71 -5.20 -1.14 -9.92
N GLN A 72 -4.13 -1.87 -10.21
CA GLN A 72 -4.17 -3.33 -10.26
C GLN A 72 -3.88 -3.90 -8.87
N SER A 73 -4.93 -4.25 -8.14
CA SER A 73 -4.83 -5.09 -6.96
C SER A 73 -4.86 -6.55 -7.41
N GLY A 74 -3.70 -7.17 -7.60
CA GLY A 74 -3.60 -8.63 -7.77
C GLY A 74 -4.08 -9.42 -6.56
#